data_AF-A0A8B6HD27-F1
#
_entry.id   AF-A0A8B6HD27-F1
#
_cell.length_a   1.000
_cell.length_b   1.000
_cell.length_c   1.000
_cell.angle_alpha   90.00
_cell.angle_beta   90.00
_cell.angle_gamma   90.00
#
_symmetry.space_group_name_H-M   'P 1'
#
loop_
_entity.id
_entity.type
_entity.pdbx_description
1 polymer ?
#
loop_
_entity_poly.entity_id
_entity_poly.type
_entity_poly.pdbx_seq_one_letter_code
_entity_poly.pdbx_strand_id
1 'polypeptide(L)' 'MDEFQDLRRVTTDDEGNVYVTNLRTHTVVVVSDDGKHHRELLTKSDGLKEPWGIYFDKKENVLLVCN' A
#
# COMPACT_ATOMS: atom_id res chain seq x y z
N MET A 1 21.33 -0.76 2.68
CA MET A 1 20.20 -0.01 3.27
C MET A 1 18.98 -0.56 2.59
N ASP A 2 18.29 -1.51 3.22
CA ASP A 2 17.07 -2.10 2.65
C ASP A 2 15.87 -1.23 3.03
N GLU A 3 15.16 -0.76 2.01
CA GLU A 3 14.10 0.26 2.02
C GLU A 3 12.78 -0.20 2.66
N PHE A 4 12.78 -1.37 3.29
CA PHE A 4 11.56 -2.12 3.63
C PHE A 4 11.36 -2.42 5.11
N GLN A 5 12.17 -1.83 6.01
CA GLN A 5 12.17 -2.20 7.43
C GLN A 5 10.92 -1.79 8.24
N ASP A 6 9.99 -0.99 7.67
CA ASP A 6 8.76 -0.56 8.37
C ASP A 6 7.47 -0.83 7.62
N LEU A 7 7.51 -1.65 6.57
CA LEU A 7 6.30 -2.08 5.87
C LEU A 7 5.49 -3.02 6.77
N ARG A 8 4.35 -2.56 7.27
CA ARG A 8 3.57 -3.35 8.21
C ARG A 8 2.68 -4.37 7.51
N ARG A 9 2.08 -4.04 6.36
CA ARG A 9 1.13 -4.92 5.67
C ARG A 9 1.18 -4.74 4.15
N VAL A 10 0.83 -5.82 3.45
CA VAL A 10 0.80 -5.93 2.00
C VAL A 10 -0.48 -6.65 1.55
N THR A 11 -1.03 -6.27 0.41
CA THR A 11 -2.13 -6.97 -0.27
C THR A 11 -1.95 -6.89 -1.79
N THR A 12 -2.72 -7.65 -2.55
CA THR A 12 -2.63 -7.69 -4.02
C THR A 12 -4.02 -7.67 -4.66
N ASP A 13 -4.11 -7.07 -5.84
CA ASP A 13 -5.29 -7.19 -6.70
C ASP A 13 -5.21 -8.45 -7.60
N ASP A 14 -6.15 -8.57 -8.53
CA ASP A 14 -6.20 -9.67 -9.50
C ASP A 14 -5.29 -9.44 -10.73
N GLU A 15 -4.75 -8.23 -10.90
CA GLU A 15 -3.77 -7.89 -11.95
C GLU A 15 -2.32 -8.14 -11.48
N GLY A 16 -2.13 -8.46 -10.19
CA GLY A 16 -0.82 -8.72 -9.59
C GLY A 16 -0.15 -7.46 -9.03
N ASN A 17 -0.83 -6.32 -9.00
CA ASN A 17 -0.30 -5.13 -8.33
C ASN A 17 -0.23 -5.37 -6.82
N VAL A 18 0.88 -4.96 -6.22
CA VAL A 18 1.18 -5.14 -4.81
C VAL A 18 1.03 -3.81 -4.09
N TYR A 19 0.13 -3.74 -3.11
CA TYR A 19 -0.13 -2.55 -2.31
C TYR A 19 0.50 -2.69 -0.95
N VAL A 20 1.23 -1.67 -0.51
CA VAL A 20 2.01 -1.73 0.71
C VAL A 20 1.83 -0.47 1.55
N THR A 21 1.54 -0.64 2.83
CA THR A 21 1.48 0.48 3.79
C THR A 21 2.87 0.78 4.33
N ASN A 22 3.27 2.05 4.29
CA ASN A 22 4.44 2.55 4.99
C ASN A 22 3.99 3.46 6.14
N LEU A 23 4.23 2.98 7.36
CA LEU A 23 3.83 3.69 8.57
C LEU A 23 4.60 5.00 8.76
N ARG A 24 5.91 5.00 8.52
CA ARG A 24 6.76 6.16 8.81
C ARG A 24 6.50 7.33 7.89
N THR A 25 6.25 7.03 6.62
CA THR A 25 5.95 8.06 5.62
C THR A 25 4.46 8.40 5.58
N HIS A 26 3.60 7.65 6.29
CA HIS A 26 2.14 7.75 6.21
C HIS A 26 1.67 7.65 4.75
N THR A 27 2.15 6.62 4.03
CA THR A 27 1.79 6.38 2.63
C THR A 27 1.30 4.95 2.38
N VAL A 28 0.58 4.79 1.27
CA VAL A 28 0.42 3.51 0.58
C VAL A 28 1.11 3.61 -0.76
N VAL A 29 1.97 2.65 -1.07
CA VAL A 29 2.64 2.52 -2.36
C VAL A 29 2.04 1.34 -3.10
N VAL A 30 1.85 1.48 -4.40
CA VAL A 30 1.55 0.37 -5.30
C VAL A 30 2.79 0.02 -6.11
N VAL A 31 3.07 -1.26 -6.24
CA VAL A 31 4.20 -1.82 -6.98
C VAL A 31 3.65 -2.77 -8.06
N SER A 32 4.22 -2.75 -9.26
CA SER A 32 3.86 -3.68 -10.32
C SER A 32 4.19 -5.13 -9.94
N ASP A 33 3.53 -6.07 -10.60
CA ASP A 33 3.74 -7.52 -10.44
C ASP A 33 5.21 -7.93 -10.67
N ASP A 34 5.89 -7.27 -11.59
CA ASP A 34 7.29 -7.48 -11.94
C ASP A 34 8.29 -6.71 -11.04
N GLY A 35 7.79 -5.93 -10.09
CA GLY A 35 8.58 -5.13 -9.15
C GLY A 35 9.33 -3.94 -9.76
N LYS A 36 9.19 -3.66 -11.06
CA LYS A 36 9.97 -2.61 -11.73
C LYS A 36 9.40 -1.21 -11.58
N HIS A 37 8.10 -1.11 -11.29
CA HIS A 37 7.40 0.16 -11.19
C HIS A 37 6.76 0.30 -9.83
N HIS A 38 6.86 1.49 -9.26
CA HIS A 38 6.11 1.83 -8.05
C HIS A 38 5.67 3.29 -8.09
N ARG A 39 4.59 3.60 -7.39
CA ARG A 39 4.14 4.98 -7.15
C ARG A 39 3.38 5.09 -5.83
N GLU A 40 3.41 6.28 -5.24
CA GLU A 40 2.53 6.60 -4.12
C GLU A 40 1.08 6.61 -4.62
N LEU A 41 0.22 5.87 -3.92
CA LEU A 41 -1.21 5.78 -4.19
C LEU A 41 -2.01 6.64 -3.23
N LEU A 42 -1.65 6.61 -1.95
CA LEU A 42 -2.24 7.41 -0.89
C LEU A 42 -1.14 7.99 -0.01
N THR A 43 -1.39 9.18 0.51
CA THR A 43 -0.42 9.97 1.27
C THR A 43 -1.08 10.61 2.48
N LYS A 44 -0.28 11.31 3.29
CA LYS A 44 -0.78 12.13 4.39
C LYS A 44 -1.78 13.20 3.94
N SER A 45 -1.64 13.76 2.73
CA SER A 45 -2.63 14.73 2.19
C SER A 45 -3.99 14.11 1.90
N ASP A 46 -4.05 12.79 1.72
CA ASP A 46 -5.30 12.04 1.55
C ASP A 46 -5.92 11.65 2.90
N GLY A 47 -5.37 12.14 4.02
CA GLY A 47 -5.85 11.86 5.38
C GLY A 47 -5.24 10.61 6.02
N LEU A 48 -4.22 10.01 5.39
CA LEU A 48 -3.56 8.83 5.93
C LEU A 48 -2.70 9.19 7.15
N LYS A 49 -2.85 8.44 8.24
CA LYS A 49 -2.10 8.68 9.47
C LYS A 49 -1.72 7.37 10.14
N GLU A 50 -0.45 7.01 9.96
CA GLU A 50 0.14 5.83 10.58
C GLU A 50 -0.68 4.61 10.16
N PRO A 51 -0.73 4.25 8.87
CA PRO A 51 -1.52 3.12 8.42
C PRO A 51 -0.98 1.81 8.99
N TRP A 52 -1.84 1.00 9.61
CA TRP A 52 -1.47 -0.30 10.19
C TRP A 52 -2.06 -1.48 9.41
N GLY A 53 -3.14 -1.26 8.68
CA GLY A 53 -3.88 -2.30 7.97
C GLY A 53 -4.16 -1.93 6.52
N ILE A 54 -4.15 -2.94 5.66
CA ILE A 54 -4.55 -2.81 4.26
C ILE A 54 -5.24 -4.08 3.80
N TYR A 55 -6.29 -3.94 3.01
CA TYR A 55 -7.04 -5.04 2.42
C TYR A 55 -7.61 -4.62 1.08
N PHE A 56 -7.44 -5.46 0.06
CA PHE A 56 -8.07 -5.27 -1.24
C PHE A 56 -9.33 -6.13 -1.33
N ASP A 57 -10.50 -5.47 -1.41
CA ASP A 57 -11.77 -6.12 -1.69
C ASP A 57 -11.90 -6.35 -3.20
N LYS A 58 -11.65 -7.58 -3.61
CA LYS A 58 -11.73 -8.01 -5.01
C LYS A 58 -13.12 -7.90 -5.60
N LYS A 59 -14.16 -8.03 -4.78
CA LYS A 59 -15.55 -8.05 -5.24
C LYS A 59 -15.99 -6.65 -5.65
N GLU A 60 -15.62 -5.66 -4.85
CA GLU A 60 -15.99 -4.26 -5.07
C GLU A 60 -14.88 -3.46 -5.77
N ASN A 61 -13.70 -4.05 -5.98
CA ASN A 61 -12.50 -3.41 -6.54
C ASN A 61 -12.07 -2.18 -5.73
N VAL A 62 -11.99 -2.34 -4.40
CA VAL A 62 -11.69 -1.24 -3.45
C VAL A 62 -10.52 -1.61 -2.55
N LEU A 63 -9.62 -0.64 -2.33
CA LEU A 63 -8.56 -0.73 -1.34
C LEU A 63 -9.01 -0.10 -0.02
N LEU A 64 -9.12 -0.92 1.02
CA LEU A 64 -9.40 -0.48 2.39
C LEU A 64 -8.08 -0.29 3.14
N VAL A 65 -7.92 0.86 3.79
CA VAL A 65 -6.72 1.18 4.58
C VAL A 65 -7.15 1.64 5.96
N CYS A 66 -6.58 1.01 6.99
CA CYS A 66 -6.85 1.33 8.39
C CYS A 66 -5.70 2.14 8.98
N ASN A 67 -6.05 3.26 9.60
CA ASN A 67 -5.19 4.04 10.50
C ASN A 67 -5.29 3.50 11.93
#